data_AF-A0A2D6JPX5-F1
#
_entry.id   AF-A0A2D6JPX5-F1
#
_cell.length_a   1.000
_cell.length_b   1.000
_cell.length_c   1.000
_cell.angle_alpha   90.00
_cell.angle_beta   90.00
_cell.angle_gamma   90.00
#
_symmetry.space_group_name_H-M   'P 1'
#
loop_
_entity.id
_entity.type
_entity.pdbx_description
1 polymer ?
#
loop_
_entity_poly.entity_id
_entity_poly.type
_entity_poly.pdbx_seq_one_letter_code
_entity_poly.pdbx_strand_id
1 'polypeptide(L)'
;MTNPFNTVPATEENLRLEKDATPFSPGELSDPYPVLVDGILGVASIGSHGAYSDRIYVALEEEHPDLGREFATKYFHIEEPGIVSWGHEGKSFTIQRIVA
;
A
#
# COMPACT_ATOMS: atom_id res chain seq x y z
N MET A 1 2.86 17.61 15.66
CA MET A 1 1.65 16.89 16.12
C MET A 1 2.08 15.46 16.37
N THR A 2 1.80 14.90 17.54
CA THR A 2 2.15 13.51 17.85
C THR A 2 1.13 12.62 17.17
N ASN A 3 1.59 11.77 16.24
CA ASN A 3 0.76 10.79 15.57
C ASN A 3 0.10 9.88 16.63
N PRO A 4 -1.24 9.80 16.73
CA PRO A 4 -1.90 9.02 17.79
C PRO A 4 -1.81 7.50 17.54
N PHE A 5 -1.37 7.10 16.35
CA PHE A 5 -1.29 5.71 15.93
C PHE A 5 0.05 5.09 16.33
N ASN A 6 0.00 3.85 16.81
CA ASN A 6 1.18 2.99 16.91
C ASN A 6 1.47 2.42 15.52
N THR A 7 2.70 2.57 15.03
CA THR A 7 3.03 2.31 13.63
C THR A 7 4.38 1.65 13.48
N VAL A 8 4.52 0.82 12.44
CA VAL A 8 5.80 0.30 11.96
C VAL A 8 6.04 0.72 10.51
N PRO A 9 7.29 0.91 10.08
CA PRO A 9 7.59 1.15 8.66
C PRO A 9 7.04 0.01 7.81
N ALA A 10 6.36 0.35 6.71
CA ALA A 10 5.80 -0.67 5.84
C ALA A 10 6.90 -1.38 5.03
N THR A 11 6.74 -2.69 4.85
CA THR A 11 7.57 -3.53 3.99
C THR A 11 6.67 -4.26 3.01
N GLU A 12 7.26 -4.86 1.98
CA GLU A 12 6.47 -5.69 1.07
C GLU A 12 5.77 -6.83 1.82
N GLU A 13 6.47 -7.46 2.76
CA GLU A 13 5.95 -8.56 3.57
C GLU A 13 4.80 -8.13 4.48
N ASN A 14 4.93 -7.00 5.17
CA ASN A 14 3.92 -6.57 6.14
C ASN A 14 2.71 -5.86 5.52
N LEU A 15 2.72 -5.59 4.21
CA LEU A 15 1.56 -5.12 3.45
C LEU A 15 0.97 -6.19 2.54
N ARG A 16 1.60 -7.37 2.40
CA ARG A 16 1.11 -8.42 1.51
C ARG A 16 -0.20 -9.01 2.02
N LEU A 17 -1.19 -9.10 1.14
CA LEU A 17 -2.48 -9.72 1.46
C LEU A 17 -2.29 -11.15 1.99
N GLU A 18 -3.01 -11.51 3.06
CA GLU A 18 -3.04 -12.87 3.58
C GLU A 18 -3.74 -13.83 2.62
N LYS A 19 -4.77 -13.33 1.93
CA LYS A 19 -5.46 -14.03 0.86
C LYS A 19 -5.49 -13.14 -0.36
N ASP A 20 -4.97 -13.65 -1.46
CA ASP A 20 -4.90 -12.96 -2.74
C ASP A 20 -5.56 -13.82 -3.82
N ALA A 21 -5.97 -13.17 -4.90
CA ALA A 21 -6.58 -13.81 -6.06
C ALA A 21 -5.75 -13.53 -7.29
N THR A 22 -5.72 -14.46 -8.24
CA THR A 22 -5.10 -14.26 -9.56
C THR A 22 -6.09 -14.66 -10.66
N PRO A 23 -5.86 -14.29 -11.94
CA PRO A 23 -6.70 -14.74 -13.04
C PRO A 23 -6.81 -16.28 -13.17
N PHE A 24 -5.80 -17.02 -12.68
CA PHE A 24 -5.77 -18.49 -12.73
C PHE A 24 -6.24 -19.17 -11.45
N SER A 25 -6.34 -18.41 -10.37
CA SER A 25 -6.84 -18.85 -9.07
C SER A 25 -7.71 -17.72 -8.50
N PRO A 26 -8.92 -17.51 -9.06
CA PRO A 26 -9.84 -16.51 -8.56
C PRO A 26 -10.31 -16.89 -7.14
N GLY A 27 -10.60 -15.89 -6.32
CA GLY A 27 -11.00 -16.10 -4.93
C GLY A 27 -11.27 -14.80 -4.20
N GLU A 28 -11.56 -14.90 -2.91
CA GLU A 28 -11.72 -13.76 -2.02
C GLU A 28 -10.36 -13.17 -1.65
N LEU A 29 -10.30 -11.84 -1.60
CA LEU A 29 -9.15 -11.11 -1.08
C LEU A 29 -9.32 -10.92 0.44
N SER A 30 -8.22 -10.95 1.19
CA SER A 30 -8.23 -10.44 2.56
C SER A 30 -8.37 -8.91 2.56
N ASP A 31 -8.77 -8.34 3.69
CA ASP A 31 -8.81 -6.89 3.83
C ASP A 31 -7.41 -6.27 3.72
N PRO A 32 -7.29 -5.07 3.12
CA PRO A 32 -6.06 -4.30 3.16
C PRO A 32 -5.72 -3.83 4.58
N TYR A 33 -4.45 -3.49 4.82
CA TYR A 33 -3.98 -3.06 6.14
C TYR A 33 -4.20 -1.56 6.36
N PRO A 34 -4.53 -1.11 7.58
CA PRO A 34 -4.58 0.30 7.91
C PRO A 34 -3.19 0.92 7.87
N VAL A 35 -3.06 2.07 7.22
CA VAL A 35 -1.79 2.76 7.01
C VAL A 35 -1.89 4.27 7.16
N LEU A 36 -0.74 4.91 7.31
CA LEU A 36 -0.56 6.33 7.05
C LEU A 36 0.33 6.50 5.83
N VAL A 37 -0.15 7.19 4.80
CA VAL A 37 0.60 7.52 3.59
C VAL A 37 0.85 9.01 3.57
N ASP A 38 2.12 9.41 3.70
CA ASP A 38 2.50 10.82 3.89
C ASP A 38 1.70 11.53 5.00
N GLY A 39 1.34 10.77 6.04
CA GLY A 39 0.54 11.22 7.18
C GLY A 39 -0.98 11.16 6.97
N ILE A 40 -1.46 10.80 5.79
CA ILE A 40 -2.89 10.65 5.47
C ILE A 40 -3.35 9.24 5.84
N LEU A 41 -4.45 9.15 6.59
CA LEU A 41 -5.06 7.88 6.97
C LEU A 41 -5.66 7.18 5.76
N GLY A 42 -5.51 5.86 5.72
CA GLY A 42 -6.08 5.03 4.68
C GLY A 42 -5.80 3.56 4.89
N VAL A 43 -5.92 2.81 3.80
CA VAL A 43 -5.61 1.38 3.75
C VAL A 43 -4.72 1.06 2.56
N ALA A 44 -3.85 0.06 2.71
CA ALA A 44 -2.98 -0.39 1.64
C ALA A 44 -2.73 -1.91 1.69
N SER A 45 -2.45 -2.46 0.52
CA SER A 45 -2.14 -3.88 0.36
C SER A 45 -1.21 -4.12 -0.82
N ILE A 46 -0.47 -5.22 -0.75
CA ILE A 46 0.36 -5.72 -1.85
C ILE A 46 -0.14 -7.10 -2.26
N GLY A 47 -0.31 -7.27 -3.57
CA GLY A 47 -0.78 -8.51 -4.17
C GLY A 47 -1.22 -8.31 -5.61
N SER A 48 -1.63 -9.39 -6.24
CA SER A 48 -2.22 -9.43 -7.57
C SER A 48 -3.57 -8.72 -7.63
N HIS A 49 -4.38 -8.81 -6.56
CA HIS A 49 -5.74 -8.26 -6.52
C HIS A 49 -6.61 -8.75 -7.69
N GLY A 50 -6.42 -10.01 -8.11
CA GLY A 50 -7.10 -10.61 -9.26
C GLY A 50 -6.47 -10.33 -10.63
N ALA A 51 -5.35 -9.61 -10.70
CA ALA A 51 -4.67 -9.26 -11.95
C ALA A 51 -3.43 -10.13 -12.24
N TYR A 52 -2.78 -9.95 -13.39
CA TYR A 52 -1.63 -10.79 -13.77
C TYR A 52 -0.31 -10.50 -13.03
N SER A 53 -0.24 -9.47 -12.19
CA SER A 53 1.01 -9.06 -11.54
C SER A 53 0.72 -8.41 -10.20
N ASP A 54 1.66 -8.55 -9.27
CA ASP A 54 1.59 -7.87 -8.00
C ASP A 54 1.60 -6.35 -8.20
N ARG A 55 0.87 -5.69 -7.29
CA ARG A 55 0.70 -4.24 -7.23
C ARG A 55 0.66 -3.84 -5.78
N ILE A 56 1.11 -2.62 -5.52
CA ILE A 56 0.70 -1.90 -4.33
C ILE A 56 -0.62 -1.20 -4.65
N TYR A 57 -1.60 -1.37 -3.77
CA TYR A 57 -2.88 -0.67 -3.76
C TYR A 57 -2.94 0.22 -2.52
N VAL A 58 -3.46 1.43 -2.68
CA VAL A 58 -3.62 2.44 -1.63
C VAL A 58 -4.96 3.15 -1.83
N ALA A 59 -5.75 3.26 -0.76
CA ALA A 59 -6.96 4.08 -0.71
C ALA A 59 -6.92 4.99 0.52
N LEU A 60 -7.19 6.29 0.32
CA LEU A 60 -6.95 7.34 1.31
C LEU A 60 -8.24 8.07 1.71
N GLU A 61 -8.33 8.45 2.98
CA GLU A 61 -9.43 9.25 3.53
C GLU A 61 -9.42 10.70 3.09
N GLU A 62 -8.30 11.17 2.52
CA GLU A 62 -8.13 12.50 1.94
C GLU A 62 -7.42 12.40 0.58
N GLU A 63 -7.55 13.43 -0.26
CA GLU A 63 -6.92 13.44 -1.60
C GLU A 63 -5.43 13.73 -1.48
N HIS A 64 -4.59 12.81 -1.95
CA HIS A 64 -3.15 13.01 -2.02
C HIS A 64 -2.76 13.70 -3.34
N PRO A 65 -1.86 14.70 -3.34
CA PRO A 65 -1.51 15.46 -4.55
C PRO A 65 -0.97 14.58 -5.69
N ASP A 66 -0.26 13.51 -5.37
CA ASP A 66 0.31 12.58 -6.38
C ASP A 66 -0.48 11.28 -6.58
N LEU A 67 -1.24 10.84 -5.57
CA LEU A 67 -1.88 9.51 -5.57
C LEU A 67 -3.40 9.62 -5.76
N GLY A 68 -3.98 10.81 -5.60
CA GLY A 68 -5.43 11.00 -5.55
C GLY A 68 -6.05 10.33 -4.31
N ARG A 69 -7.29 9.87 -4.46
CA ARG A 69 -8.02 9.12 -3.43
C ARG A 69 -7.74 7.62 -3.46
N GLU A 70 -7.46 7.09 -4.64
CA GLU A 70 -7.17 5.68 -4.89
C GLU A 70 -6.01 5.57 -5.88
N PHE A 71 -5.06 4.71 -5.56
CA PHE A 71 -3.84 4.50 -6.34
C PHE A 71 -3.50 3.02 -6.39
N ALA A 72 -3.15 2.53 -7.57
CA ALA A 72 -2.61 1.18 -7.72
C ALA A 72 -1.57 1.14 -8.84
N THR A 73 -0.42 0.52 -8.58
CA THR A 73 0.62 0.33 -9.59
C THR A 73 1.39 -0.97 -9.39
N LYS A 74 1.82 -1.57 -10.50
CA LYS A 74 2.79 -2.68 -10.51
C LYS A 74 4.23 -2.22 -10.55
N TYR A 75 4.45 -0.92 -10.80
CA TYR A 75 5.76 -0.31 -10.86
C TYR A 75 6.03 0.37 -9.52
N PHE A 76 6.28 -0.44 -8.50
CA PHE A 76 6.64 0.02 -7.17
C PHE A 76 7.87 -0.73 -6.65
N HIS A 77 8.57 -0.11 -5.71
CA HIS A 77 9.69 -0.73 -5.01
C HIS A 77 9.78 -0.17 -3.59
N ILE A 78 10.02 -1.05 -2.62
CA ILE A 78 10.30 -0.68 -1.22
C ILE A 78 11.73 -1.12 -0.94
N GLU A 79 12.69 -0.24 -1.20
CA GLU A 79 14.10 -0.50 -0.92
C GLU A 79 14.39 -0.35 0.58
N GLU A 80 13.86 0.72 1.16
CA GLU A 80 13.95 1.02 2.58
C GLU A 80 12.57 0.90 3.23
N PRO A 81 12.42 0.21 4.37
CA PRO A 81 11.14 0.12 5.06
C PRO A 81 10.51 1.49 5.29
N GLY A 82 9.26 1.62 4.86
CA GLY A 82 8.45 2.82 4.99
C GLY A 82 8.57 3.84 3.85
N ILE A 83 9.36 3.57 2.81
CA ILE A 83 9.45 4.41 1.61
C ILE A 83 9.10 3.57 0.39
N VAL A 84 8.07 4.00 -0.36
CA VAL A 84 7.70 3.38 -1.63
C VAL A 84 8.13 4.30 -2.76
N SER A 85 9.02 3.83 -3.61
CA SER A 85 9.33 4.43 -4.91
C SER A 85 8.39 3.86 -5.97
N TRP A 86 7.91 4.68 -6.91
CA TRP A 86 6.97 4.22 -7.93
C TRP A 86 7.12 4.91 -9.29
N GLY A 87 6.58 4.23 -10.31
CA GLY A 87 6.62 4.69 -11.70
C GLY A 87 8.05 4.71 -12.25
N HIS A 88 8.31 5.63 -13.18
CA HIS A 88 9.61 5.78 -13.85
C HIS A 88 10.22 7.18 -13.64
N GLU A 89 9.55 8.06 -12.89
CA GLU A 89 9.89 9.47 -12.73
C GLU A 89 10.61 9.78 -11.39
N GLY A 90 11.02 8.74 -10.65
CA GLY A 90 11.66 8.91 -9.34
C GLY A 90 10.73 9.42 -8.25
N LYS A 91 9.42 9.25 -8.40
CA LYS A 91 8.43 9.61 -7.38
C LYS A 91 8.47 8.62 -6.22
N SER A 92 8.18 9.12 -5.02
CA SER A 92 8.06 8.30 -3.82
C SER A 92 7.02 8.86 -2.85
N PHE A 93 6.57 8.02 -1.94
CA PHE A 93 5.76 8.41 -0.77
C PHE A 93 6.20 7.61 0.45
N THR A 94 5.97 8.17 1.64
CA THR A 94 6.17 7.46 2.90
C THR A 94 4.93 6.65 3.24
N ILE A 95 5.12 5.48 3.83
CA ILE A 95 4.03 4.60 4.24
C ILE A 95 4.35 3.90 5.56
N GLN A 96 3.42 3.98 6.50
CA GLN A 96 3.54 3.33 7.81
C GLN A 96 2.34 2.43 8.02
N ARG A 97 2.56 1.17 8.41
CA ARG A 97 1.49 0.27 8.80
C ARG A 97 1.08 0.57 10.23
N ILE A 98 -0.21 0.81 10.44
CA ILE A 98 -0.80 0.97 11.77
C ILE A 98 -0.90 -0.42 12.40
N VAL A 99 -0.39 -0.54 13.62
CA VAL A 99 -0.40 -1.78 14.41
C VAL A 99 -1.14 -1.52 15.72
N ALA A 100 -1.94 -2.50 16.14
CA ALA A 100 -2.62 -2.48 17.43
C ALA A 100 -1.68 -2.91 18.56
#